data_AF-A0A564SBJ1-F1
#
_entry.id   AF-A0A564SBJ1-F1
#
_cell.length_a   1.000
_cell.length_b   1.000
_cell.length_c   1.000
_cell.angle_alpha   90.00
_cell.angle_beta   90.00
_cell.angle_gamma   90.00
#
_symmetry.space_group_name_H-M   'P 1'
#
loop_
_entity.id
_entity.type
_entity.pdbx_description
1 polymer ?
#
loop_
_entity_poly.entity_id
_entity_poly.type
_entity_poly.pdbx_seq_one_letter_code
_entity_poly.pdbx_strand_id
1 'polypeptide(L)'
;MYEKPRRKSTVTLEEAKELYPEWYEKRIVQGEPKQKSKKQGGTWVCNEALYEWWKRKITEEVKAGGRYFSIMALCSYGLKCGISEQKIRRDAYAFLDHLESLTEDEDNHFSRADVKDALRALKGDRKRLSTIASREWIEDNTKVTIPANKRNYRKQEAHLYLARRKKEDMKVIGEVVKEGRPTAERTVREWQESHPAGKKADCIRETGLAKHTVYKWWK
;
A
#
# COMPACT_ATOMS: atom_id res chain seq x y z
N MET A 1 2.19 29.14 15.28
CA MET A 1 2.28 28.35 14.03
C MET A 1 3.46 27.38 14.17
N TYR A 2 3.21 26.08 14.37
CA TYR A 2 4.31 25.11 14.43
C TYR A 2 4.69 24.70 13.00
N GLU A 3 5.83 25.20 12.51
CA GLU A 3 6.41 24.71 11.27
C GLU A 3 7.13 23.39 11.53
N LYS A 4 6.69 22.33 10.86
CA LYS A 4 7.34 21.03 10.94
C LYS A 4 8.77 21.15 10.40
N PRO A 5 9.81 20.77 11.16
CA PRO A 5 11.19 20.91 10.71
C PRO A 5 11.40 20.11 9.43
N ARG A 6 11.83 20.79 8.36
CA ARG A 6 12.18 20.14 7.10
C ARG A 6 13.49 19.39 7.32
N ARG A 7 13.46 18.06 7.21
CA ARG A 7 14.71 17.28 7.18
C ARG A 7 15.54 17.76 5.99
N LYS A 8 16.73 18.29 6.27
CA LYS A 8 17.69 18.67 5.24
C LYS A 8 18.15 17.39 4.52
N SER A 9 18.30 17.48 3.20
CA SER A 9 18.90 16.38 2.43
C SER A 9 20.31 16.11 2.94
N THR A 10 20.69 14.85 3.06
CA THR A 10 22.06 14.45 3.42
C THR A 10 23.03 14.62 2.25
N VAL A 11 22.50 14.77 1.03
CA VAL A 11 23.28 14.95 -0.21
C VAL A 11 22.99 16.31 -0.82
N THR A 12 24.01 16.91 -1.42
CA THR A 12 23.92 18.13 -2.20
C THR A 12 23.16 17.91 -3.51
N LEU A 13 22.79 18.99 -4.19
CA LEU A 13 22.06 18.91 -5.46
C LEU A 13 22.93 18.30 -6.58
N GLU A 14 24.24 18.58 -6.57
CA GLU A 14 25.21 18.03 -7.51
C GLU A 14 25.42 16.53 -7.29
N GLU A 15 25.60 16.08 -6.05
CA GLU A 15 25.67 14.65 -5.72
C GLU A 15 24.36 13.93 -6.08
N ALA A 16 23.20 14.58 -5.88
CA ALA A 16 21.91 14.03 -6.27
C ALA A 16 21.76 13.88 -7.80
N LYS A 17 22.42 14.74 -8.59
CA LYS A 17 22.46 14.63 -10.07
C LYS A 17 23.20 13.36 -10.49
N GLU A 18 24.28 13.01 -9.80
CA GLU A 18 25.05 11.79 -10.09
C GLU A 18 24.34 10.52 -9.59
N LEU A 19 23.81 10.56 -8.36
CA LEU A 19 23.16 9.40 -7.74
C LEU A 19 21.76 9.12 -8.32
N TYR A 20 21.03 10.17 -8.70
CA TYR A 20 19.64 10.08 -9.15
C TYR A 20 19.38 10.91 -10.42
N PRO A 21 20.07 10.61 -11.54
CA PRO A 21 20.03 11.42 -12.75
C PRO A 21 18.61 11.58 -13.32
N GLU A 22 17.79 10.52 -13.30
CA GLU A 22 16.39 10.60 -13.75
C GLU A 22 15.51 11.49 -12.85
N TRP A 23 15.74 11.47 -11.54
CA TRP A 23 15.00 12.31 -10.61
C TRP A 23 15.40 13.77 -10.79
N TYR A 24 16.70 14.05 -10.94
CA TYR A 24 17.22 15.40 -11.15
C TYR A 24 16.66 16.00 -12.44
N GLU A 25 16.69 15.25 -13.52
CA GLU A 25 16.13 15.66 -14.81
C GLU A 25 14.63 16.02 -14.68
N LYS A 26 13.82 15.14 -14.10
CA LYS A 26 12.37 15.38 -13.96
C LYS A 26 12.05 16.52 -13.00
N ARG A 27 12.76 16.64 -11.88
CA ARG A 27 12.40 17.56 -10.78
C ARG A 27 13.06 18.92 -10.86
N ILE A 28 14.31 18.99 -11.32
CA ILE A 28 15.12 20.20 -11.35
C ILE A 28 15.15 20.79 -12.76
N VAL A 29 15.40 19.98 -13.79
CA VAL A 29 15.49 20.45 -15.18
C VAL A 29 14.11 20.70 -15.78
N GLN A 30 13.23 19.70 -15.72
CA GLN A 30 11.88 19.75 -16.32
C GLN A 30 10.84 20.41 -15.39
N GLY A 31 11.18 20.62 -14.12
CA GLY A 31 10.29 21.27 -13.15
C GLY A 31 9.00 20.49 -12.85
N GLU A 32 8.96 19.18 -13.10
CA GLU A 32 7.74 18.40 -12.92
C GLU A 32 7.30 18.46 -11.44
N PRO A 33 6.02 18.79 -11.17
CA PRO A 33 5.51 18.88 -9.81
C PRO A 33 5.56 17.52 -9.13
N LYS A 34 5.95 17.49 -7.84
CA LYS A 34 5.95 16.25 -7.04
C LYS A 34 4.66 15.50 -7.28
N GLN A 35 4.78 14.20 -7.57
CA GLN A 35 3.62 13.35 -7.79
C GLN A 35 2.67 13.56 -6.61
N LYS A 36 1.45 14.00 -6.90
CA LYS A 36 0.45 14.29 -5.86
C LYS A 36 0.38 13.06 -4.97
N SER A 37 0.60 13.25 -3.67
CA SER A 37 0.64 12.12 -2.75
C SER A 37 -0.68 11.36 -2.88
N LYS A 38 -0.67 10.03 -2.85
CA LYS A 38 -1.89 9.20 -2.75
C LYS A 38 -2.66 9.41 -1.44
N LYS A 39 -2.39 10.48 -0.71
CA LYS A 39 -3.01 10.82 0.56
C LYS A 39 -4.27 11.61 0.29
N GLN A 40 -5.42 11.08 0.68
CA GLN A 40 -6.64 11.86 0.81
C GLN A 40 -6.71 12.41 2.24
N GLY A 41 -6.89 13.73 2.39
CA GLY A 41 -7.01 14.37 3.71
C GLY A 41 -5.77 14.22 4.60
N GLY A 42 -4.57 14.05 4.03
CA GLY A 42 -3.31 13.94 4.79
C GLY A 42 -2.93 12.52 5.26
N THR A 43 -3.78 11.52 5.03
CA THR A 43 -3.56 10.12 5.45
C THR A 43 -3.32 9.22 4.24
N TRP A 44 -2.44 8.22 4.37
CA TRP A 44 -2.25 7.20 3.34
C TRP A 44 -3.53 6.40 3.12
N VAL A 45 -3.89 6.23 1.85
CA VAL A 45 -5.04 5.39 1.47
C VAL A 45 -4.60 3.92 1.44
N CYS A 46 -5.25 3.10 2.27
CA CYS A 46 -5.13 1.64 2.29
C CYS A 46 -5.85 1.01 1.09
N ASN A 47 -5.54 -0.26 0.81
CA ASN A 47 -6.22 -1.02 -0.23
C ASN A 47 -7.71 -1.27 0.13
N GLU A 48 -8.62 -1.05 -0.82
CA GLU A 48 -10.07 -1.32 -0.71
C GLU A 48 -10.40 -2.75 -0.26
N ALA A 49 -9.52 -3.72 -0.52
CA ALA A 49 -9.66 -5.09 -0.03
C ALA A 49 -9.83 -5.18 1.50
N LEU A 50 -9.28 -4.23 2.27
CA LEU A 50 -9.47 -4.16 3.73
C LEU A 50 -10.92 -3.82 4.09
N TYR A 51 -11.54 -2.91 3.34
CA TYR A 51 -12.94 -2.51 3.55
C TYR A 51 -13.89 -3.67 3.23
N GLU A 52 -13.69 -4.33 2.09
CA GLU A 52 -14.52 -5.48 1.70
C GLU A 52 -14.26 -6.72 2.58
N TRP A 53 -13.02 -6.90 3.08
CA TRP A 53 -12.74 -7.91 4.11
C TRP A 53 -13.52 -7.65 5.40
N TRP A 54 -13.57 -6.41 5.88
CA TRP A 54 -14.31 -6.10 7.09
C TRP A 54 -15.83 -6.32 6.92
N LYS A 55 -16.37 -6.00 5.75
CA LYS A 55 -17.78 -6.29 5.44
C LYS A 55 -18.12 -7.77 5.57
N ARG A 56 -17.23 -8.67 5.13
CA ARG A 56 -17.39 -10.11 5.35
C ARG A 56 -17.37 -10.46 6.83
N LYS A 57 -16.44 -9.88 7.60
CA LYS A 57 -16.35 -10.07 9.06
C LYS A 57 -17.62 -9.64 9.81
N ILE A 58 -18.26 -8.55 9.38
CA ILE A 58 -19.55 -8.13 9.95
C ILE A 58 -20.62 -9.22 9.78
N THR A 59 -20.61 -9.88 8.62
CA THR A 59 -21.59 -10.92 8.29
C THR A 59 -21.29 -12.23 9.03
N GLU A 60 -20.02 -12.59 9.14
CA GLU A 60 -19.57 -13.93 9.56
C GLU A 60 -19.28 -14.04 11.06
N GLU A 61 -18.78 -12.98 11.72
CA GLU A 61 -18.11 -13.10 13.03
C GLU A 61 -18.59 -12.11 14.10
N VAL A 62 -19.35 -11.07 13.74
CA VAL A 62 -19.86 -10.10 14.72
C VAL A 62 -20.96 -10.72 15.57
N LYS A 63 -20.95 -10.40 16.87
CA LYS A 63 -21.94 -10.84 17.87
C LYS A 63 -22.77 -9.65 18.36
N ALA A 64 -23.86 -9.92 19.10
CA ALA A 64 -24.79 -8.93 19.64
C ALA A 64 -24.09 -7.73 20.32
N GLY A 65 -23.10 -7.97 21.18
CA GLY A 65 -22.35 -6.91 21.87
C GLY A 65 -21.41 -6.07 21.01
N GLY A 66 -21.15 -6.46 19.75
CA GLY A 66 -20.21 -5.81 18.84
C GLY A 66 -20.86 -5.01 17.71
N ARG A 67 -22.19 -5.01 17.59
CA ARG A 67 -22.93 -4.49 16.43
C ARG A 67 -22.65 -3.02 16.14
N TYR A 68 -22.83 -2.15 17.13
CA TYR A 68 -22.54 -0.71 17.01
C TYR A 68 -21.08 -0.45 16.62
N PHE A 69 -20.14 -1.09 17.33
CA PHE A 69 -18.71 -0.92 17.09
C PHE A 69 -18.27 -1.47 15.72
N SER A 70 -18.98 -2.46 15.18
CA SER A 70 -18.71 -3.00 13.85
C SER A 70 -18.97 -1.98 12.74
N ILE A 71 -20.02 -1.16 12.89
CA ILE A 71 -20.32 -0.03 11.99
C ILE A 71 -19.32 1.11 12.17
N MET A 72 -18.89 1.40 13.40
CA MET A 72 -17.81 2.37 13.63
C MET A 72 -16.49 1.92 12.99
N ALA A 73 -16.14 0.63 13.09
CA ALA A 73 -14.98 0.05 12.43
C ALA A 73 -15.11 0.11 10.89
N LEU A 74 -16.31 -0.15 10.34
CA LEU A 74 -16.61 0.01 8.92
C LEU A 74 -16.35 1.44 8.45
N CYS A 75 -16.78 2.45 9.23
CA CYS A 75 -16.51 3.85 8.95
C CYS A 75 -15.00 4.15 8.91
N SER A 76 -14.25 3.66 9.91
CA SER A 76 -12.80 3.86 9.97
C SER A 76 -12.08 3.20 8.81
N TYR A 77 -12.42 1.96 8.46
CA TYR A 77 -11.84 1.29 7.29
C TYR A 77 -12.21 1.97 5.99
N GLY A 78 -13.45 2.46 5.83
CA GLY A 78 -13.87 3.24 4.68
C GLY A 78 -13.03 4.50 4.50
N LEU A 79 -12.80 5.26 5.57
CA LEU A 79 -11.92 6.44 5.55
C LEU A 79 -10.45 6.07 5.27
N LYS A 80 -9.95 4.96 5.83
CA LYS A 80 -8.59 4.46 5.53
C LYS A 80 -8.46 4.05 4.07
N CYS A 81 -9.49 3.47 3.47
CA CYS A 81 -9.47 2.99 2.07
C CYS A 81 -9.92 4.05 1.05
N GLY A 82 -10.25 5.27 1.48
CA GLY A 82 -10.66 6.34 0.58
C GLY A 82 -12.03 6.12 -0.06
N ILE A 83 -12.91 5.33 0.59
CA ILE A 83 -14.29 5.10 0.16
C ILE A 83 -15.09 6.37 0.40
N SER A 84 -16.00 6.70 -0.53
CA SER A 84 -16.88 7.85 -0.39
C SER A 84 -17.82 7.68 0.81
N GLU A 85 -18.11 8.76 1.53
CA GLU A 85 -19.06 8.71 2.65
C GLU A 85 -20.43 8.17 2.23
N GLN A 86 -20.89 8.48 1.01
CA GLN A 86 -22.15 7.98 0.49
C GLN A 86 -22.15 6.44 0.39
N LYS A 87 -21.07 5.84 -0.12
CA LYS A 87 -20.94 4.38 -0.18
C LYS A 87 -20.85 3.78 1.22
N ILE A 88 -20.08 4.40 2.13
CA ILE A 88 -20.01 3.93 3.53
C ILE A 88 -21.39 3.92 4.19
N ARG A 89 -22.18 5.01 4.03
CA ARG A 89 -23.53 5.10 4.58
C ARG A 89 -24.46 4.03 4.02
N ARG A 90 -24.46 3.84 2.70
CA ARG A 90 -25.28 2.82 2.05
C ARG A 90 -24.92 1.42 2.55
N ASP A 91 -23.63 1.10 2.56
CA ASP A 91 -23.14 -0.21 2.99
C ASP A 91 -23.40 -0.43 4.51
N ALA A 92 -23.34 0.62 5.35
CA ALA A 92 -23.68 0.55 6.77
C ALA A 92 -25.16 0.23 7.01
N TYR A 93 -26.08 0.90 6.30
CA TYR A 93 -27.52 0.61 6.41
C TYR A 93 -27.90 -0.77 5.85
N ALA A 94 -27.14 -1.29 4.89
CA ALA A 94 -27.37 -2.63 4.35
C ALA A 94 -27.13 -3.76 5.39
N PHE A 95 -26.39 -3.47 6.47
CA PHE A 95 -26.18 -4.42 7.57
C PHE A 95 -27.23 -4.34 8.67
N LEU A 96 -28.21 -3.43 8.58
CA LEU A 96 -29.18 -3.21 9.65
C LEU A 96 -29.93 -4.50 9.99
N ASP A 97 -30.55 -5.14 9.00
CA ASP A 97 -31.36 -6.34 9.21
C ASP A 97 -30.51 -7.51 9.73
N HIS A 98 -29.29 -7.67 9.21
CA HIS A 98 -28.34 -8.68 9.67
C HIS A 98 -27.94 -8.46 11.12
N LEU A 99 -27.54 -7.25 11.48
CA LEU A 99 -27.10 -6.95 12.85
C LEU A 99 -28.26 -7.02 13.84
N GLU A 100 -29.46 -6.65 13.41
CA GLU A 100 -30.66 -6.81 14.21
C GLU A 100 -31.03 -8.29 14.44
N SER A 101 -30.82 -9.15 13.46
CA SER A 101 -31.04 -10.60 13.62
C SER A 101 -30.14 -11.27 14.66
N LEU A 102 -29.08 -10.58 15.10
CA LEU A 102 -28.19 -11.04 16.17
C LEU A 102 -28.69 -10.64 17.58
N THR A 103 -29.86 -10.03 17.71
CA THR A 103 -30.45 -9.69 19.01
C THR A 103 -30.73 -10.96 19.82
N GLU A 104 -30.17 -11.02 21.03
CA GLU A 104 -30.36 -12.14 21.98
C GLU A 104 -31.33 -11.76 23.12
N ASP A 105 -31.56 -10.47 23.33
CA ASP A 105 -32.36 -9.90 24.44
C ASP A 105 -33.33 -8.87 23.86
N GLU A 106 -34.61 -9.00 24.20
CA GLU A 106 -35.70 -8.11 23.76
C GLU A 106 -35.47 -6.64 24.15
N ASP A 107 -34.71 -6.39 25.23
CA ASP A 107 -34.38 -5.01 25.63
C ASP A 107 -33.18 -4.42 24.84
N ASN A 108 -32.56 -5.21 23.94
CA ASN A 108 -31.33 -4.85 23.22
C ASN A 108 -31.47 -4.95 21.70
N HIS A 109 -32.55 -4.39 21.15
CA HIS A 109 -32.71 -4.25 19.70
C HIS A 109 -31.68 -3.29 19.09
N PHE A 110 -31.15 -3.65 17.92
CA PHE A 110 -30.31 -2.83 17.08
C PHE A 110 -31.13 -2.13 16.00
N SER A 111 -31.11 -0.81 16.03
CA SER A 111 -32.02 0.01 15.24
C SER A 111 -31.30 0.89 14.23
N ARG A 112 -32.10 1.55 13.39
CA ARG A 112 -31.63 2.60 12.49
C ARG A 112 -30.96 3.76 13.25
N ALA A 113 -31.33 4.00 14.52
CA ALA A 113 -30.73 5.03 15.34
C ALA A 113 -29.26 4.71 15.67
N ASP A 114 -28.95 3.44 15.96
CA ASP A 114 -27.60 2.97 16.26
C ASP A 114 -26.67 3.12 15.05
N VAL A 115 -27.15 2.75 13.85
CA VAL A 115 -26.40 2.97 12.60
C VAL A 115 -26.17 4.46 12.37
N LYS A 116 -27.21 5.30 12.57
CA LYS A 116 -27.10 6.76 12.41
C LYS A 116 -26.11 7.37 13.39
N ASP A 117 -26.09 6.90 14.63
CA ASP A 117 -25.17 7.37 15.66
C ASP A 117 -23.73 6.95 15.34
N ALA A 118 -23.51 5.69 14.98
CA ALA A 118 -22.19 5.19 14.55
C ALA A 118 -21.64 5.99 13.34
N LEU A 119 -22.51 6.35 12.39
CA LEU A 119 -22.13 7.17 11.22
C LEU A 119 -21.72 8.60 11.58
N ARG A 120 -22.02 9.11 12.79
CA ARG A 120 -21.49 10.41 13.27
C ARG A 120 -19.97 10.37 13.37
N ALA A 121 -19.38 9.18 13.52
CA ALA A 121 -17.93 9.00 13.49
C ALA A 121 -17.29 9.56 12.21
N LEU A 122 -18.00 9.53 11.07
CA LEU A 122 -17.51 10.10 9.80
C LEU A 122 -17.37 11.62 9.84
N LYS A 123 -18.18 12.31 10.66
CA LYS A 123 -18.13 13.78 10.83
C LYS A 123 -17.05 14.22 11.80
N GLY A 124 -16.50 13.31 12.60
CA GLY A 124 -15.39 13.59 13.51
C GLY A 124 -14.08 13.82 12.76
N ASP A 125 -13.05 14.29 13.47
CA ASP A 125 -11.70 14.41 12.89
C ASP A 125 -11.28 13.06 12.26
N ARG A 126 -11.15 13.03 10.92
CA ARG A 126 -10.74 11.87 10.13
C ARG A 126 -9.46 11.23 10.69
N LYS A 127 -8.54 12.06 11.19
CA LYS A 127 -7.30 11.60 11.81
C LYS A 127 -7.59 10.87 13.12
N ARG A 128 -8.48 11.39 13.95
CA ARG A 128 -8.90 10.77 15.21
C ARG A 128 -9.60 9.42 14.99
N LEU A 129 -10.58 9.32 14.09
CA LEU A 129 -11.27 8.05 13.83
C LEU A 129 -10.35 6.97 13.25
N SER A 130 -9.44 7.36 12.35
CA SER A 130 -8.46 6.43 11.78
C SER A 130 -7.43 5.93 12.81
N THR A 131 -7.18 6.72 13.86
CA THR A 131 -6.23 6.38 14.94
C THR A 131 -6.88 5.57 16.05
N ILE A 132 -8.14 5.86 16.41
CA ILE A 132 -8.88 5.15 17.46
C ILE A 132 -9.16 3.70 17.07
N ALA A 133 -9.48 3.44 15.79
CA ALA A 133 -9.73 2.09 15.30
C ALA A 133 -8.41 1.33 15.05
N SER A 134 -7.64 1.12 16.12
CA SER A 134 -6.52 0.18 16.14
C SER A 134 -7.04 -1.26 16.06
N ARG A 135 -6.15 -2.22 15.75
CA ARG A 135 -6.51 -3.64 15.72
C ARG A 135 -7.10 -4.08 17.07
N GLU A 136 -6.39 -3.79 18.15
CA GLU A 136 -6.78 -4.14 19.53
C GLU A 136 -8.13 -3.52 19.90
N TRP A 137 -8.31 -2.22 19.63
CA TRP A 137 -9.59 -1.57 19.91
C TRP A 137 -10.74 -2.22 19.14
N ILE A 138 -10.54 -2.58 17.87
CA ILE A 138 -11.58 -3.26 17.09
C ILE A 138 -11.88 -4.63 17.68
N GLU A 139 -10.87 -5.45 18.00
CA GLU A 139 -11.09 -6.77 18.62
C GLU A 139 -11.85 -6.65 19.94
N ASP A 140 -11.42 -5.76 20.83
CA ASP A 140 -12.00 -5.58 22.16
C ASP A 140 -13.48 -5.18 22.10
N ASN A 141 -13.82 -4.30 21.15
CA ASN A 141 -15.17 -3.73 21.04
C ASN A 141 -16.10 -4.55 20.13
N THR A 142 -15.59 -5.22 19.11
CA THR A 142 -16.41 -5.99 18.15
C THR A 142 -16.47 -7.48 18.46
N LYS A 143 -15.56 -7.97 19.31
CA LYS A 143 -15.36 -9.40 19.63
C LYS A 143 -14.95 -10.25 18.42
N VAL A 144 -14.55 -9.61 17.31
CA VAL A 144 -14.01 -10.26 16.12
C VAL A 144 -12.50 -10.38 16.28
N THR A 145 -11.95 -11.59 16.14
CA THR A 145 -10.51 -11.83 16.23
C THR A 145 -9.79 -11.42 14.94
N ILE A 146 -8.76 -10.58 15.06
CA ILE A 146 -7.95 -10.09 13.95
C ILE A 146 -6.50 -10.55 14.16
N PRO A 147 -6.03 -11.57 13.41
CA PRO A 147 -4.70 -12.13 13.63
C PRO A 147 -3.62 -11.04 13.46
N ALA A 148 -2.73 -10.95 14.44
CA ALA A 148 -1.58 -10.06 14.35
C ALA A 148 -0.68 -10.49 13.18
N ASN A 149 -0.34 -9.53 12.31
CA ASN A 149 0.61 -9.79 11.25
C ASN A 149 1.99 -10.02 11.87
N LYS A 150 2.49 -11.26 11.82
CA LYS A 150 3.82 -11.61 12.33
C LYS A 150 4.87 -11.22 11.29
N ARG A 151 5.63 -10.16 11.59
CA ARG A 151 6.89 -9.90 10.89
C ARG A 151 7.92 -10.89 11.41
N ASN A 152 8.73 -11.47 10.52
CA ASN A 152 9.80 -12.40 10.91
C ASN A 152 11.00 -11.74 11.62
N TYR A 153 10.96 -10.42 11.86
CA TYR A 153 12.01 -9.55 12.42
C TYR A 153 13.42 -9.71 11.82
N ARG A 154 13.53 -10.39 10.67
CA ARG A 154 14.82 -10.58 10.00
C ARG A 154 15.31 -9.23 9.47
N LYS A 155 16.61 -8.97 9.66
CA LYS A 155 17.29 -7.85 8.99
C LYS A 155 17.23 -8.06 7.46
N GLN A 156 17.29 -6.97 6.72
CA GLN A 156 17.21 -6.99 5.25
C GLN A 156 18.27 -7.92 4.63
N GLU A 157 19.49 -7.95 5.19
CA GLU A 157 20.57 -8.83 4.73
C GLU A 157 20.20 -10.32 4.83
N ALA A 158 19.68 -10.76 5.97
CA ALA A 158 19.24 -12.15 6.15
C ALA A 158 18.08 -12.51 5.21
N HIS A 159 17.17 -11.57 4.98
CA HIS A 159 16.08 -11.78 4.03
C HIS A 159 16.60 -11.94 2.58
N LEU A 160 17.55 -11.10 2.16
CA LEU A 160 18.15 -11.17 0.83
C LEU A 160 18.99 -12.44 0.67
N TYR A 161 19.75 -12.83 1.69
CA TYR A 161 20.53 -14.06 1.70
C TYR A 161 19.64 -15.28 1.46
N LEU A 162 18.55 -15.43 2.25
CA LEU A 162 17.62 -16.55 2.11
C LEU A 162 16.90 -16.55 0.75
N ALA A 163 16.49 -15.37 0.27
CA ALA A 163 15.86 -15.24 -1.04
C ALA A 163 16.80 -15.65 -2.19
N ARG A 164 18.09 -15.27 -2.11
CA ARG A 164 19.11 -15.65 -3.09
C ARG A 164 19.42 -17.14 -3.03
N ARG A 165 19.58 -17.71 -1.83
CA ARG A 165 19.85 -19.14 -1.66
C ARG A 165 18.72 -20.00 -2.20
N LYS A 166 17.47 -19.68 -1.84
CA LYS A 166 16.29 -20.37 -2.39
C LYS A 166 16.27 -20.32 -3.92
N LYS A 167 16.64 -19.18 -4.50
CA LYS A 167 16.73 -19.00 -5.96
C LYS A 167 17.81 -19.91 -6.56
N GLU A 168 18.97 -20.04 -5.93
CA GLU A 168 20.04 -20.96 -6.36
C GLU A 168 19.57 -22.42 -6.27
N ASP A 169 18.95 -22.82 -5.16
CA ASP A 169 18.46 -24.18 -4.96
C ASP A 169 17.44 -24.56 -6.03
N MET A 170 16.50 -23.65 -6.36
CA MET A 170 15.53 -23.83 -7.45
C MET A 170 16.20 -24.07 -8.81
N LYS A 171 17.36 -23.44 -9.09
CA LYS A 171 18.12 -23.72 -10.31
C LYS A 171 18.73 -25.10 -10.31
N VAL A 172 19.27 -25.53 -9.17
CA VAL A 172 19.90 -26.85 -9.03
C VAL A 172 18.90 -27.97 -9.31
N ILE A 173 17.65 -27.82 -8.84
CA ILE A 173 16.58 -28.80 -9.07
C ILE A 173 15.87 -28.63 -10.43
N GLY A 174 16.34 -27.72 -11.29
CA GLY A 174 15.82 -27.52 -12.64
C GLY A 174 14.48 -26.76 -12.72
N GLU A 175 14.05 -26.09 -11.65
CA GLU A 175 12.83 -25.26 -11.70
C GLU A 175 13.07 -23.96 -12.50
N VAL A 176 12.02 -23.49 -13.18
CA VAL A 176 12.08 -22.26 -13.97
C VAL A 176 12.15 -21.05 -13.04
N VAL A 177 13.35 -20.47 -12.92
CA VAL A 177 13.60 -19.29 -12.11
C VAL A 177 13.61 -18.03 -12.98
N LYS A 178 12.75 -17.06 -12.67
CA LYS A 178 12.82 -15.72 -13.30
C LYS A 178 14.06 -14.98 -12.77
N GLU A 179 15.00 -14.68 -13.66
CA GLU A 179 16.25 -13.97 -13.32
C GLU A 179 16.09 -12.48 -12.97
N GLY A 180 14.85 -11.99 -12.97
CA GLY A 180 14.56 -10.55 -12.85
C GLY A 180 14.87 -9.81 -14.15
N ARG A 181 14.72 -8.48 -14.13
CA ARG A 181 15.05 -7.63 -15.27
C ARG A 181 16.57 -7.61 -15.45
N PRO A 182 17.12 -7.88 -16.65
CA PRO A 182 18.53 -7.70 -16.94
C PRO A 182 18.99 -6.28 -16.56
N THR A 183 20.21 -6.14 -16.06
CA THR A 183 20.80 -4.80 -15.91
C THR A 183 21.00 -4.19 -17.29
N ALA A 184 20.96 -2.86 -17.37
CA ALA A 184 21.22 -2.17 -18.63
C ALA A 184 22.62 -2.50 -19.18
N GLU A 185 23.61 -2.67 -18.29
CA GLU A 185 24.95 -3.14 -18.65
C GLU A 185 24.92 -4.54 -19.30
N ARG A 186 24.24 -5.52 -18.67
CA ARG A 186 24.15 -6.88 -19.23
C ARG A 186 23.45 -6.87 -20.59
N THR A 187 22.38 -6.09 -20.71
CA THR A 187 21.62 -5.94 -21.96
C THR A 187 22.50 -5.35 -23.08
N VAL A 188 23.28 -4.31 -22.79
CA VAL A 188 24.20 -3.69 -23.77
C VAL A 188 25.30 -4.68 -24.15
N ARG A 189 25.89 -5.40 -23.19
CA ARG A 189 26.94 -6.39 -23.45
C ARG A 189 26.44 -7.57 -24.31
N GLU A 190 25.31 -8.17 -23.95
CA GLU A 190 24.69 -9.27 -24.73
C GLU A 190 24.31 -8.81 -26.15
N TRP A 191 23.88 -7.55 -26.29
CA TRP A 191 23.62 -6.97 -27.61
C TRP A 191 24.90 -6.79 -28.43
N GLN A 192 26.00 -6.30 -27.83
CA GLN A 192 27.30 -6.16 -28.50
C GLN A 192 27.88 -7.52 -28.92
N GLU A 193 27.75 -8.55 -28.09
CA GLU A 193 28.19 -9.91 -28.39
C GLU A 193 27.43 -10.52 -29.58
N SER A 194 26.13 -10.23 -29.70
CA SER A 194 25.30 -10.67 -30.83
C SER A 194 25.42 -9.79 -32.07
N HIS A 195 25.94 -8.56 -31.94
CA HIS A 195 26.10 -7.59 -33.02
C HIS A 195 27.53 -7.02 -33.05
N PRO A 196 28.55 -7.79 -33.46
CA PRO A 196 29.95 -7.37 -33.40
C PRO A 196 30.28 -6.11 -34.21
N ALA A 197 29.51 -5.83 -35.27
CA ALA A 197 29.63 -4.62 -36.10
C ALA A 197 28.57 -3.55 -35.77
N GLY A 198 27.73 -3.78 -34.75
CA GLY A 198 26.63 -2.92 -34.39
C GLY A 198 27.09 -1.59 -33.80
N LYS A 199 26.35 -0.49 -34.08
CA LYS A 199 26.66 0.84 -33.53
C LYS A 199 25.80 1.15 -32.31
N LYS A 200 26.25 2.11 -31.49
CA LYS A 200 25.50 2.62 -30.33
C LYS A 200 24.05 3.00 -30.68
N ALA A 201 23.84 3.58 -31.86
CA ALA A 201 22.52 3.99 -32.33
C ALA A 201 21.59 2.79 -32.57
N ASP A 202 22.10 1.68 -33.10
CA ASP A 202 21.33 0.47 -33.36
C ASP A 202 20.94 -0.20 -32.04
N CYS A 203 21.87 -0.26 -31.08
CA CYS A 203 21.61 -0.74 -29.73
C CYS A 203 20.53 0.08 -29.01
N ILE A 204 20.55 1.42 -29.11
CA ILE A 204 19.50 2.28 -28.54
C ILE A 204 18.14 1.95 -29.15
N ARG A 205 18.07 1.79 -30.47
CA ARG A 205 16.83 1.51 -31.20
C ARG A 205 16.25 0.14 -30.85
N GLU A 206 17.11 -0.87 -30.74
CA GLU A 206 16.69 -2.27 -30.57
C GLU A 206 16.44 -2.63 -29.10
N THR A 207 17.24 -2.10 -28.17
CA THR A 207 17.06 -2.36 -26.73
C THR A 207 16.07 -1.41 -26.06
N GLY A 208 15.74 -0.28 -26.70
CA GLY A 208 14.92 0.80 -26.13
C GLY A 208 15.56 1.50 -24.92
N LEU A 209 16.85 1.26 -24.67
CA LEU A 209 17.59 1.92 -23.59
C LEU A 209 17.85 3.38 -23.93
N ALA A 210 17.82 4.26 -22.92
CA ALA A 210 18.12 5.67 -23.11
C ALA A 210 19.56 5.87 -23.60
N LYS A 211 19.77 6.88 -24.46
CA LYS A 211 21.08 7.19 -25.07
C LYS A 211 22.21 7.24 -24.04
N HIS A 212 22.02 7.96 -22.94
CA HIS A 212 23.04 8.10 -21.90
C HIS A 212 23.39 6.75 -21.24
N THR A 213 22.42 5.84 -21.11
CA THR A 213 22.62 4.52 -20.52
C THR A 213 23.44 3.62 -21.45
N VAL A 214 23.13 3.59 -22.75
CA VAL A 214 23.91 2.82 -23.73
C VAL A 214 25.33 3.35 -23.80
N TYR A 215 25.50 4.68 -23.90
CA TYR A 215 26.83 5.28 -23.97
C TYR A 215 27.69 5.03 -22.73
N LYS A 216 27.08 4.95 -21.54
CA LYS A 216 27.78 4.63 -20.28
C LYS A 216 28.35 3.22 -20.26
N TRP A 217 27.64 2.25 -20.83
CA TRP A 217 27.99 0.82 -20.74
C TRP A 217 28.63 0.26 -22.02
N TRP A 218 28.72 1.08 -23.07
CA TRP A 218 29.38 0.70 -24.32
C TRP A 218 30.90 0.66 -24.14
N LYS A 219 31.46 -0.55 -24.17
CA LYS A 219 32.90 -0.77 -24.20
C LYS A 219 33.39 -0.88 -25.64
#